data_AF-Q19900-F1
#
_entry.id   AF-Q19900-F1
#
_cell.length_a   1.000
_cell.length_b   1.000
_cell.length_c   1.000
_cell.angle_alpha   90.00
_cell.angle_beta   90.00
_cell.angle_gamma   90.00
#
_symmetry.space_group_name_H-M   'P 1'
#
loop_
_entity.id
_entity.type
_entity.pdbx_description
1 polymer ?
#
loop_
_entity_poly.entity_id
_entity_poly.type
_entity_poly.pdbx_seq_one_letter_code
_entity_poly.pdbx_strand_id
1 'polypeptide(L)'
;MMVVYGETDEYNNHSEIQENWDNCLVKCYWDDDCLVVQKVNDRCRLFSFGSLTINRLDSSSQSILAFKRNETNDTCPAKSFQLTFESSSSEWIDEKGFIYNLTFTSFNNQWIFDYTVTRCPDNSALWTRNTSKGIFHVCVETRLFPNNTNNVYEEAHNLCMEPNGMGLTAPFDSTELKSFIATKKDLFAAGQNNGALDSTMWIDGRSYESKNYIYDDISHVGTASYLFGGNEPDGVGPNYCLFLEYNNGIGDKLCKDLGSSYGRGAFCRVRPIPV
;
A
#
# COMPACT_ATOMS: atom_id res chain seq x y z
N MET A 1 22.69 -0.68 -10.45
CA MET A 1 23.38 -1.62 -9.54
C MET A 1 24.56 -0.91 -8.89
N MET A 2 24.65 -0.94 -7.56
CA MET A 2 25.79 -0.42 -6.80
C MET A 2 26.76 -1.55 -6.51
N VAL A 3 27.98 -1.50 -7.04
CA VAL A 3 29.02 -2.53 -6.80
C VAL A 3 29.87 -2.14 -5.59
N VAL A 4 30.02 -3.05 -4.64
CA VAL A 4 30.70 -2.83 -3.36
C VAL A 4 31.52 -4.05 -2.96
N TYR A 5 32.48 -3.83 -2.04
CA TYR A 5 33.16 -4.93 -1.35
C TYR A 5 32.33 -5.36 -0.15
N GLY A 6 31.96 -6.63 -0.12
CA GLY A 6 31.09 -7.17 0.91
C GLY A 6 30.69 -8.60 0.65
N GLU A 7 30.07 -9.20 1.64
CA GLU A 7 29.54 -10.55 1.59
C GLU A 7 28.19 -10.64 2.31
N THR A 8 27.36 -11.56 1.84
CA THR A 8 26.10 -11.91 2.49
C THR A 8 26.34 -13.03 3.49
N ASP A 9 25.49 -13.14 4.51
CA ASP A 9 25.49 -14.33 5.36
C ASP A 9 25.00 -15.55 4.55
N GLU A 10 25.65 -16.72 4.72
CA GLU A 10 25.40 -17.93 3.91
C GLU A 10 23.96 -18.47 3.96
N TYR A 11 23.17 -18.03 4.94
CA TYR A 11 21.82 -18.55 5.21
C TYR A 11 20.70 -17.90 4.39
N ASN A 12 21.01 -16.92 3.53
CA ASN A 12 19.99 -16.25 2.74
C ASN A 12 19.57 -17.10 1.52
N ASN A 13 18.26 -17.19 1.27
CA ASN A 13 17.72 -17.84 0.08
C ASN A 13 18.29 -17.17 -1.18
N HIS A 14 19.01 -17.95 -1.99
CA HIS A 14 19.59 -17.47 -3.23
C HIS A 14 19.43 -18.50 -4.33
N SER A 15 19.44 -18.01 -5.57
CA SER A 15 19.64 -18.84 -6.75
C SER A 15 21.08 -18.71 -7.22
N GLU A 16 21.66 -19.78 -7.76
CA GLU A 16 22.98 -19.74 -8.39
C GLU A 16 22.85 -19.82 -9.90
N ILE A 17 23.57 -18.94 -10.60
CA ILE A 17 23.71 -18.98 -12.05
C ILE A 17 25.18 -19.03 -12.45
N GLN A 18 25.48 -19.77 -13.52
CA GLN A 18 26.81 -19.82 -14.11
C GLN A 18 26.87 -18.82 -15.28
N GLU A 19 27.34 -17.61 -14.97
CA GLU A 19 27.46 -16.50 -15.91
C GLU A 19 28.70 -15.68 -15.51
N ASN A 20 29.25 -14.92 -16.47
CA ASN A 20 30.27 -13.94 -16.12
C ASN A 20 29.66 -12.80 -15.28
N TRP A 21 30.50 -12.10 -14.52
CA TRP A 21 30.06 -11.08 -13.57
C TRP A 21 29.20 -9.97 -14.22
N ASP A 22 29.58 -9.50 -15.41
CA ASP A 22 28.85 -8.43 -16.10
C ASP A 22 27.46 -8.90 -16.55
N ASN A 23 27.33 -10.14 -17.04
CA ASN A 23 26.04 -10.74 -17.37
C ASN A 23 25.16 -10.91 -16.12
N CYS A 24 25.76 -11.28 -14.98
CA CYS A 24 25.02 -11.39 -13.72
C CYS A 24 24.46 -10.04 -13.27
N LEU A 25 25.25 -8.97 -13.39
CA LEU A 25 24.80 -7.61 -13.08
C LEU A 25 23.62 -7.21 -13.96
N VAL A 26 23.69 -7.47 -15.26
CA VAL A 26 22.61 -7.15 -16.21
C VAL A 26 21.36 -7.99 -15.92
N LYS A 27 21.50 -9.29 -15.68
CA LYS A 27 20.37 -10.16 -15.34
C LYS A 27 19.68 -9.70 -14.06
N CYS A 28 20.45 -9.48 -12.99
CA CYS A 28 19.88 -9.00 -11.74
C CYS A 28 19.22 -7.63 -11.91
N TYR A 29 19.83 -6.72 -12.68
CA TYR A 29 19.26 -5.40 -12.93
C TYR A 29 17.86 -5.47 -13.55
N TRP A 30 17.65 -6.32 -14.55
CA TRP A 30 16.36 -6.47 -15.25
C TRP A 30 15.35 -7.40 -14.58
N ASP A 31 15.81 -8.26 -13.67
CA ASP A 31 14.94 -9.16 -12.92
C ASP A 31 14.36 -8.44 -11.72
N ASP A 32 13.07 -8.05 -11.76
CA ASP A 32 12.39 -7.33 -10.67
C ASP A 32 12.50 -8.03 -9.31
N ASP A 33 12.61 -9.36 -9.31
CA ASP A 33 12.78 -10.13 -8.10
C ASP A 33 14.20 -10.01 -7.54
N CYS A 34 15.24 -9.77 -8.36
CA CYS A 34 16.62 -9.73 -7.90
C CYS A 34 17.00 -8.42 -7.22
N LEU A 35 17.33 -8.46 -5.93
CA LEU A 35 17.82 -7.33 -5.16
C LEU A 35 19.34 -7.25 -5.15
N VAL A 36 20.00 -8.38 -4.89
CA VAL A 36 21.47 -8.45 -4.71
C VAL A 36 22.05 -9.57 -5.55
N VAL A 37 23.24 -9.32 -6.10
CA VAL A 37 24.04 -10.31 -6.81
C VAL A 37 25.45 -10.35 -6.23
N GLN A 38 25.89 -11.52 -5.82
CA GLN A 38 27.23 -11.74 -5.24
C GLN A 38 28.07 -12.57 -6.20
N LYS A 39 29.33 -12.15 -6.41
CA LYS A 39 30.28 -12.91 -7.21
C LYS A 39 30.84 -14.08 -6.39
N VAL A 40 30.77 -15.29 -6.94
CA VAL A 40 31.34 -16.50 -6.34
C VAL A 40 32.10 -17.27 -7.41
N ASN A 41 33.43 -17.15 -7.45
CA ASN A 41 34.27 -17.74 -8.50
C ASN A 41 33.77 -17.34 -9.92
N ASP A 42 33.41 -18.34 -10.75
CA ASP A 42 32.84 -18.17 -12.10
C ASP A 42 31.30 -18.22 -12.12
N ARG A 43 30.68 -17.93 -10.97
CA ARG A 43 29.23 -17.96 -10.76
C ARG A 43 28.76 -16.73 -10.02
N CYS A 44 27.46 -16.58 -9.96
CA CYS A 44 26.80 -15.53 -9.21
C CYS A 44 25.67 -16.10 -8.37
N ARG A 45 25.54 -15.60 -7.14
CA ARG A 45 24.38 -15.81 -6.28
C ARG A 45 23.44 -14.63 -6.41
N LEU A 46 22.18 -14.87 -6.76
CA LEU A 46 21.14 -13.86 -6.87
C LEU A 46 20.19 -14.01 -5.69
N PHE A 47 20.01 -12.92 -4.96
CA PHE A 47 19.14 -12.83 -3.79
C PHE A 47 17.91 -12.05 -4.21
N SER A 48 16.75 -12.68 -4.09
CA SER A 48 15.51 -12.08 -4.55
C SER A 48 14.91 -11.15 -3.50
N PHE A 49 14.20 -11.72 -2.51
CA PHE A 49 13.42 -11.03 -1.49
C PHE A 49 13.72 -11.52 -0.07
N GLY A 50 13.27 -10.73 0.91
CA GLY A 50 13.45 -10.96 2.34
C GLY A 50 14.40 -9.96 2.99
N SER A 51 14.77 -10.27 4.24
CA SER A 51 15.79 -9.53 4.97
C SER A 51 17.17 -10.05 4.59
N LEU A 52 18.00 -9.17 4.02
CA LEU A 52 19.38 -9.48 3.64
C LEU A 52 20.33 -8.61 4.45
N THR A 53 21.29 -9.24 5.10
CA THR A 53 22.41 -8.56 5.76
C THR A 53 23.67 -8.72 4.93
N ILE A 54 24.35 -7.60 4.68
CA ILE A 54 25.63 -7.53 3.97
C ILE A 54 26.69 -7.00 4.92
N ASN A 55 27.73 -7.80 5.17
CA ASN A 55 28.91 -7.37 5.87
C ASN A 55 29.78 -6.53 4.93
N ARG A 56 30.14 -5.32 5.36
CA ARG A 56 31.01 -4.43 4.59
C ARG A 56 32.44 -4.92 4.72
N LEU A 57 33.09 -5.14 3.58
CA LEU A 57 34.48 -5.55 3.52
C LEU A 57 35.31 -4.48 2.82
N ASP A 58 36.63 -4.60 2.91
CA ASP A 58 37.55 -3.81 2.11
C ASP A 58 37.98 -4.56 0.84
N SER A 59 38.73 -3.88 -0.01
CA SER A 59 39.20 -4.44 -1.28
C SER A 59 40.15 -5.62 -1.15
N SER A 60 40.76 -5.84 0.02
CA SER A 60 41.66 -6.97 0.24
C SER A 60 40.93 -8.31 0.25
N SER A 61 39.63 -8.30 0.59
CA SER A 61 38.78 -9.49 0.57
C SER A 61 38.54 -10.06 -0.84
N GLN A 62 38.59 -9.20 -1.87
CA GLN A 62 38.15 -9.49 -3.25
C GLN A 62 36.69 -9.97 -3.36
N SER A 63 35.95 -10.03 -2.26
CA SER A 63 34.54 -10.36 -2.19
C SER A 63 33.74 -9.15 -2.67
N ILE A 64 33.15 -9.27 -3.85
CA ILE A 64 32.31 -8.24 -4.44
C ILE A 64 30.89 -8.71 -4.60
N LEU A 65 29.98 -7.78 -4.38
CA LEU A 65 28.57 -7.94 -4.67
C LEU A 65 28.02 -6.63 -5.23
N ALA A 66 26.81 -6.68 -5.76
CA ALA A 66 26.08 -5.51 -6.17
C ALA A 66 24.63 -5.59 -5.75
N PHE A 67 24.05 -4.45 -5.37
CA PHE A 67 22.65 -4.37 -4.98
C PHE A 67 21.89 -3.31 -5.79
N LYS A 68 20.57 -3.48 -5.90
CA LYS A 68 19.66 -2.48 -6.48
C LYS A 68 19.38 -1.35 -5.49
N ARG A 69 19.28 -0.14 -6.03
CA ARG A 69 18.81 1.06 -5.33
C ARG A 69 18.15 1.98 -6.36
N ASN A 70 16.99 2.53 -6.02
CA ASN A 70 16.40 3.64 -6.76
C ASN A 70 17.09 4.93 -6.32
N GLU A 71 17.89 5.51 -7.23
CA GLU A 71 18.40 6.88 -7.05
C GLU A 71 17.42 7.84 -7.70
N THR A 72 16.99 8.87 -6.98
CA THR A 72 16.01 9.85 -7.49
C THR A 72 16.59 10.81 -8.53
N ASN A 73 17.91 10.90 -8.64
CA ASN A 73 18.57 11.99 -9.35
C ASN A 73 19.15 11.59 -10.72
N ASP A 74 18.77 10.45 -11.30
CA ASP A 74 19.31 9.89 -12.57
C ASP A 74 20.86 9.88 -12.65
N THR A 75 21.53 10.03 -11.52
CA THR A 75 22.98 10.20 -11.41
C THR A 75 23.51 9.10 -10.52
N CYS A 76 24.47 8.34 -11.05
CA CYS A 76 25.17 7.34 -10.27
C CYS A 76 26.00 8.05 -9.19
N PRO A 77 25.89 7.69 -7.91
CA PRO A 77 26.72 8.26 -6.86
C PRO A 77 28.22 8.11 -7.20
N ALA A 78 29.01 9.15 -6.97
CA ALA A 78 30.44 9.11 -7.26
C ALA A 78 31.14 7.95 -6.51
N LYS A 79 32.14 7.31 -7.12
CA LYS A 79 32.92 6.19 -6.54
C LYS A 79 33.47 6.44 -5.12
N SER A 80 33.66 7.71 -4.75
CA SER A 80 34.19 8.13 -3.44
C SER A 80 33.10 8.36 -2.38
N PHE A 81 31.84 7.97 -2.63
CA PHE A 81 30.77 8.09 -1.66
C PHE A 81 31.11 7.25 -0.42
N GLN A 82 31.35 7.89 0.72
CA GLN A 82 31.33 7.17 1.99
C GLN A 82 29.93 6.58 2.10
N LEU A 83 29.83 5.25 2.10
CA LEU A 83 28.58 4.49 2.26
C LEU A 83 28.04 4.59 3.70
N THR A 84 28.20 5.76 4.33
CA THR A 84 27.50 6.20 5.54
C THR A 84 26.13 6.70 5.08
N PHE A 85 25.23 5.77 4.84
CA PHE A 85 23.88 6.10 4.41
C PHE A 85 23.01 6.41 5.63
N GLU A 86 22.19 7.45 5.52
CA GLU A 86 20.94 7.52 6.28
C GLU A 86 20.02 6.39 5.79
N SER A 87 19.22 5.81 6.68
CA SER A 87 18.22 4.80 6.28
C SER A 87 17.29 5.36 5.21
N SER A 88 16.95 4.55 4.22
CA SER A 88 16.04 4.93 3.14
C SER A 88 14.97 3.88 2.92
N SER A 89 13.77 4.30 2.51
CA SER A 89 12.68 3.41 2.12
C SER A 89 12.15 3.82 0.76
N SER A 90 11.85 2.83 -0.09
CA SER A 90 11.22 3.04 -1.39
C SER A 90 10.11 2.01 -1.60
N GLU A 91 8.99 2.46 -2.17
CA GLU A 91 7.85 1.63 -2.55
C GLU A 91 7.57 1.83 -4.04
N TRP A 92 7.26 0.76 -4.77
CA TRP A 92 6.83 0.83 -6.17
C TRP A 92 5.92 -0.34 -6.54
N ILE A 93 5.32 -0.27 -7.72
CA ILE A 93 4.40 -1.26 -8.28
C ILE A 93 4.88 -1.71 -9.67
N ASP A 94 4.71 -2.98 -10.02
CA ASP A 94 4.96 -3.48 -11.38
C ASP A 94 3.68 -3.55 -12.24
N GLU A 95 3.84 -3.95 -13.51
CA GLU A 95 2.73 -4.09 -14.46
C GLU A 95 1.72 -5.18 -14.07
N LYS A 96 2.10 -6.11 -13.18
CA LYS A 96 1.24 -7.19 -12.68
C LYS A 96 0.49 -6.78 -11.41
N GLY A 97 0.79 -5.62 -10.82
CA GLY A 97 0.19 -5.12 -9.59
C GLY A 97 0.83 -5.64 -8.31
N PHE A 98 2.05 -6.17 -8.37
CA PHE A 98 2.83 -6.46 -7.16
C PHE A 98 3.39 -5.16 -6.59
N ILE A 99 3.30 -5.01 -5.27
CA ILE A 99 3.82 -3.87 -4.51
C ILE A 99 5.13 -4.29 -3.88
N TYR A 100 6.19 -3.61 -4.27
CA TYR A 100 7.55 -3.82 -3.81
C TYR A 100 7.90 -2.75 -2.78
N ASN A 101 8.39 -3.19 -1.63
CA ASN A 101 8.88 -2.31 -0.57
C ASN A 101 10.32 -2.67 -0.28
N LEU A 102 11.21 -1.68 -0.35
CA LEU A 102 12.62 -1.83 0.00
C LEU A 102 12.97 -0.85 1.10
N THR A 103 13.31 -1.35 2.28
CA THR A 103 14.00 -0.58 3.31
C THR A 103 15.48 -0.89 3.25
N PHE A 104 16.28 0.15 3.46
CA PHE A 104 17.72 0.07 3.54
C PHE A 104 18.14 0.73 4.85
N THR A 105 18.92 0.02 5.66
CA THR A 105 19.49 0.52 6.91
C THR A 105 20.99 0.27 6.93
N SER A 106 21.77 1.30 7.24
CA SER A 106 23.20 1.18 7.49
C SER A 106 23.44 1.19 8.99
N PHE A 107 23.93 0.09 9.54
CA PHE A 107 24.22 -0.03 10.98
C PHE A 107 25.59 -0.67 11.20
N ASN A 108 26.44 -0.04 12.02
CA ASN A 108 27.82 -0.48 12.26
C ASN A 108 28.57 -0.77 10.94
N ASN A 109 29.04 -2.01 10.75
CA ASN A 109 29.73 -2.53 9.57
C ASN A 109 28.82 -3.31 8.61
N GLN A 110 27.50 -3.09 8.68
CA GLN A 110 26.53 -3.85 7.91
C GLN A 110 25.57 -2.94 7.14
N TRP A 111 25.13 -3.44 5.99
CA TRP A 111 23.94 -2.95 5.30
C TRP A 111 22.84 -3.99 5.45
N ILE A 112 21.67 -3.53 5.86
CA ILE A 112 20.48 -4.36 6.04
C ILE A 112 19.46 -3.90 5.03
N PHE A 113 18.98 -4.83 4.22
CA PHE A 113 17.91 -4.60 3.26
C PHE A 113 16.71 -5.43 3.69
N ASP A 114 15.54 -4.83 3.86
CA ASP A 114 14.29 -5.59 3.88
C ASP A 114 13.55 -5.34 2.57
N TYR A 115 13.50 -6.36 1.74
CA TYR A 115 12.78 -6.31 0.47
C TYR A 115 11.57 -7.22 0.51
N THR A 116 10.39 -6.63 0.49
CA THR A 116 9.12 -7.36 0.55
C THR A 116 8.35 -7.16 -0.73
N VAL A 117 7.87 -8.27 -1.29
CA VAL A 117 6.92 -8.28 -2.38
C VAL A 117 5.56 -8.63 -1.81
N THR A 118 4.57 -7.80 -2.09
CA THR A 118 3.20 -7.98 -1.62
C THR A 118 2.22 -7.78 -2.78
N ARG A 119 0.97 -8.19 -2.57
CA ARG A 119 -0.12 -7.94 -3.51
C ARG A 119 -1.38 -7.61 -2.74
N CYS A 120 -2.34 -7.00 -3.42
CA CYS A 120 -3.67 -6.86 -2.83
C CYS A 120 -4.37 -8.23 -2.71
N PRO A 121 -5.10 -8.48 -1.61
CA PRO A 121 -5.99 -9.63 -1.50
C PRO A 121 -6.93 -9.75 -2.71
N ASP A 122 -7.30 -10.98 -3.09
CA ASP A 122 -8.08 -11.25 -4.31
C ASP A 122 -9.41 -10.47 -4.41
N ASN A 123 -10.01 -10.12 -3.28
CA ASN A 123 -11.28 -9.36 -3.20
C ASN A 123 -11.08 -7.85 -3.01
N SER A 124 -9.89 -7.32 -3.30
CA SER A 124 -9.57 -5.91 -3.14
C SER A 124 -8.95 -5.31 -4.40
N ALA A 125 -9.16 -4.00 -4.57
CA ALA A 125 -8.63 -3.24 -5.70
C ALA A 125 -7.36 -2.48 -5.29
N LEU A 126 -6.34 -2.52 -6.14
CA LEU A 126 -5.11 -1.75 -5.99
C LEU A 126 -5.28 -0.34 -6.54
N TRP A 127 -4.95 0.66 -5.73
CA TRP A 127 -4.97 2.07 -6.10
C TRP A 127 -3.64 2.74 -5.78
N THR A 128 -3.18 3.61 -6.67
CA THR A 128 -2.04 4.50 -6.44
C THR A 128 -2.55 5.90 -6.12
N ARG A 129 -2.25 6.41 -4.93
CA ARG A 129 -2.70 7.70 -4.43
C ARG A 129 -1.51 8.64 -4.24
N ASN A 130 -1.45 9.72 -5.02
CA ASN A 130 -0.37 10.70 -5.01
C ASN A 130 -0.73 11.90 -4.13
N THR A 131 -0.18 11.96 -2.92
CA THR A 131 -0.52 12.98 -1.93
C THR A 131 0.66 13.92 -1.67
N SER A 132 0.42 15.02 -0.95
CA SER A 132 1.49 15.87 -0.42
C SER A 132 2.39 15.16 0.61
N LYS A 133 1.96 14.03 1.17
CA LYS A 133 2.72 13.19 2.11
C LYS A 133 3.52 12.08 1.43
N GLY A 134 3.35 11.90 0.12
CA GLY A 134 3.98 10.83 -0.65
C GLY A 134 3.00 10.05 -1.52
N ILE A 135 3.56 9.05 -2.21
CA ILE A 135 2.84 8.09 -3.04
C ILE A 135 2.45 6.91 -2.15
N PHE A 136 1.19 6.51 -2.18
CA PHE A 136 0.70 5.32 -1.47
C PHE A 136 0.11 4.32 -2.47
N HIS A 137 0.57 3.07 -2.41
CA HIS A 137 -0.10 1.95 -3.07
C HIS A 137 -1.01 1.25 -2.06
N VAL A 138 -2.32 1.35 -2.24
CA VAL A 138 -3.31 0.88 -1.25
C VAL A 138 -4.22 -0.17 -1.83
N CYS A 139 -4.62 -1.13 -0.98
CA CYS A 139 -5.62 -2.13 -1.29
C CYS A 139 -6.95 -1.72 -0.65
N VAL A 140 -7.98 -1.62 -1.47
CA VAL A 140 -9.32 -1.21 -1.05
C VAL A 140 -10.29 -2.37 -1.23
N GLU A 141 -10.88 -2.80 -0.13
CA GLU A 141 -11.90 -3.86 -0.09
C GLU A 141 -13.26 -3.25 0.29
N THR A 142 -14.34 -3.78 -0.28
CA THR A 142 -15.69 -3.48 0.21
C THR A 142 -16.16 -4.58 1.12
N ARG A 143 -16.51 -4.25 2.37
CA ARG A 143 -16.98 -5.23 3.37
C ARG A 143 -18.43 -4.94 3.73
N LEU A 144 -19.25 -5.98 3.72
CA LEU A 144 -20.66 -5.89 4.12
C LEU A 144 -20.84 -6.36 5.56
N PHE A 145 -21.81 -5.78 6.26
CA PHE A 145 -22.18 -6.29 7.56
C PHE A 145 -22.80 -7.69 7.47
N PRO A 146 -22.56 -8.56 8.47
CA PRO A 146 -23.18 -9.88 8.52
C PRO A 146 -24.71 -9.80 8.45
N ASN A 147 -25.34 -10.84 7.89
CA ASN A 147 -26.81 -10.97 7.79
C ASN A 147 -27.50 -9.80 7.09
N ASN A 148 -26.77 -9.02 6.28
CA ASN A 148 -27.29 -7.87 5.55
C ASN A 148 -27.96 -6.85 6.52
N THR A 149 -27.41 -6.65 7.71
CA THR A 149 -27.93 -5.65 8.66
C THR A 149 -27.48 -4.25 8.29
N ASN A 150 -28.29 -3.25 8.61
CA ASN A 150 -27.78 -1.89 8.74
C ASN A 150 -27.03 -1.77 10.06
N ASN A 151 -25.90 -1.08 10.07
CA ASN A 151 -25.15 -0.85 11.29
C ASN A 151 -24.54 0.54 11.35
N VAL A 152 -24.10 0.92 12.55
CA VAL A 152 -23.52 2.24 12.84
C VAL A 152 -22.06 2.34 12.38
N TYR A 153 -21.55 3.57 12.33
CA TYR A 153 -20.17 3.84 11.90
C TYR A 153 -19.12 3.08 12.73
N GLU A 154 -19.33 2.93 14.04
CA GLU A 154 -18.35 2.22 14.89
C GLU A 154 -18.21 0.74 14.49
N GLU A 155 -19.31 0.12 14.07
CA GLU A 155 -19.28 -1.25 13.57
C GLU A 155 -18.63 -1.33 12.19
N ALA A 156 -18.79 -0.30 11.35
CA ALA A 156 -18.05 -0.18 10.09
C ALA A 156 -16.54 -0.02 10.32
N HIS A 157 -16.14 0.79 11.29
CA HIS A 157 -14.75 0.92 11.69
C HIS A 157 -14.19 -0.44 12.14
N ASN A 158 -14.88 -1.14 13.04
CA ASN A 158 -14.46 -2.48 13.49
C ASN A 158 -14.39 -3.50 12.33
N LEU A 159 -15.37 -3.47 11.42
CA LEU A 159 -15.40 -4.30 10.21
C LEU A 159 -14.17 -4.06 9.31
N CYS A 160 -13.70 -2.82 9.23
CA CYS A 160 -12.53 -2.44 8.44
C CYS A 160 -11.18 -2.60 9.19
N MET A 161 -11.18 -3.05 10.44
CA MET A 161 -9.97 -3.37 11.18
C MET A 161 -9.59 -4.86 11.09
N GLU A 162 -10.57 -5.77 11.04
CA GLU A 162 -10.29 -7.21 11.11
C GLU A 162 -11.13 -8.07 10.14
N PRO A 163 -10.56 -9.12 9.53
CA PRO A 163 -9.14 -9.47 9.51
C PRO A 163 -8.34 -8.59 8.53
N ASN A 164 -7.05 -8.38 8.79
CA ASN A 164 -6.10 -7.70 7.88
C ASN A 164 -6.52 -6.27 7.46
N GLY A 165 -7.37 -5.61 8.25
CA GLY A 165 -7.82 -4.26 7.99
C GLY A 165 -6.81 -3.21 8.44
N MET A 166 -6.92 -2.02 7.85
CA MET A 166 -6.17 -0.81 8.24
C MET A 166 -7.09 0.34 8.65
N GLY A 167 -8.41 0.15 8.61
CA GLY A 167 -9.40 1.18 8.90
C GLY A 167 -10.30 1.49 7.70
N LEU A 168 -11.25 2.40 7.95
CA LEU A 168 -12.12 2.92 6.89
C LEU A 168 -11.29 3.67 5.85
N THR A 169 -11.76 3.66 4.61
CA THR A 169 -11.19 4.47 3.55
C THR A 169 -12.30 5.20 2.79
N ALA A 170 -11.87 6.08 1.91
CA ALA A 170 -12.73 6.81 1.02
C ALA A 170 -12.01 7.07 -0.32
N PRO A 171 -12.74 7.51 -1.35
CA PRO A 171 -12.15 7.78 -2.64
C PRO A 171 -11.10 8.89 -2.59
N PHE A 172 -9.92 8.63 -3.15
CA PHE A 172 -8.86 9.62 -3.30
C PHE A 172 -9.16 10.62 -4.42
N ASP A 173 -9.82 10.20 -5.49
CA ASP A 173 -10.17 11.04 -6.64
C ASP A 173 -11.50 10.65 -7.28
N SER A 174 -11.88 11.36 -8.35
CA SER A 174 -13.11 11.10 -9.08
C SER A 174 -13.15 9.74 -9.80
N THR A 175 -11.99 9.15 -10.10
CA THR A 175 -11.88 7.82 -10.73
C THR A 175 -12.17 6.74 -9.70
N GLU A 176 -11.54 6.85 -8.53
CA GLU A 176 -11.78 5.94 -7.41
C GLU A 176 -13.23 6.05 -6.92
N LEU A 177 -13.80 7.27 -6.88
CA LEU A 177 -15.20 7.47 -6.51
C LEU A 177 -16.15 6.73 -7.46
N LYS A 178 -15.90 6.80 -8.77
CA LYS A 178 -16.68 6.03 -9.76
C LYS A 178 -16.57 4.52 -9.53
N SER A 179 -15.39 4.02 -9.14
CA SER A 179 -15.20 2.61 -8.81
C SER A 179 -15.96 2.20 -7.55
N PHE A 180 -15.96 3.04 -6.51
CA PHE A 180 -16.73 2.79 -5.29
C PHE A 180 -18.24 2.72 -5.61
N ILE A 181 -18.72 3.66 -6.42
CA ILE A 181 -20.11 3.70 -6.89
C ILE A 181 -20.47 2.44 -7.69
N ALA A 182 -19.60 2.02 -8.61
CA ALA A 182 -19.80 0.81 -9.41
C ALA A 182 -19.85 -0.43 -8.52
N THR A 183 -18.86 -0.59 -7.63
CA THR A 183 -18.79 -1.72 -6.68
C THR A 183 -20.05 -1.77 -5.80
N LYS A 184 -20.49 -0.62 -5.26
CA LYS A 184 -21.73 -0.52 -4.50
C LYS A 184 -22.94 -0.97 -5.33
N LYS A 185 -23.05 -0.49 -6.57
CA LYS A 185 -24.15 -0.86 -7.48
C LYS A 185 -24.14 -2.34 -7.78
N ASP A 186 -22.99 -2.95 -8.06
CA ASP A 186 -22.90 -4.37 -8.37
C ASP A 186 -23.33 -5.24 -7.18
N LEU A 187 -22.91 -4.87 -5.96
CA LEU A 187 -23.30 -5.56 -4.73
C LEU A 187 -24.81 -5.54 -4.44
N PHE A 188 -25.52 -4.49 -4.86
CA PHE A 188 -26.97 -4.33 -4.60
C PHE A 188 -27.87 -4.60 -5.82
N ALA A 189 -27.35 -4.49 -7.05
CA ALA A 189 -28.06 -4.87 -8.27
C ALA A 189 -28.22 -6.39 -8.38
N ALA A 190 -27.26 -7.15 -7.85
CA ALA A 190 -27.22 -8.60 -7.97
C ALA A 190 -28.32 -9.33 -7.18
N GLY A 191 -29.17 -8.64 -6.39
CA GLY A 191 -30.12 -9.30 -5.48
C GLY A 191 -29.46 -10.25 -4.46
N GLN A 192 -28.12 -10.26 -4.40
CA GLN A 192 -27.32 -11.10 -3.51
C GLN A 192 -27.52 -10.71 -2.04
N ASN A 193 -27.96 -9.49 -1.82
CA ASN A 193 -28.40 -8.99 -0.54
C ASN A 193 -29.78 -8.38 -0.80
N ASN A 194 -30.79 -8.69 0.00
CA ASN A 194 -32.10 -8.01 -0.01
C ASN A 194 -32.02 -6.49 0.29
N GLY A 195 -30.87 -5.84 0.07
CA GLY A 195 -30.68 -4.41 0.13
C GLY A 195 -31.32 -3.76 -1.08
N ALA A 196 -32.20 -2.81 -0.84
CA ALA A 196 -32.66 -1.89 -1.87
C ALA A 196 -31.43 -1.25 -2.54
N LEU A 197 -31.54 -0.94 -3.84
CA LEU A 197 -30.58 -0.11 -4.57
C LEU A 197 -30.29 1.22 -3.85
N ASP A 198 -31.13 1.58 -2.89
CA ASP A 198 -31.03 2.74 -1.99
C ASP A 198 -30.05 2.56 -0.82
N SER A 199 -29.31 1.46 -0.77
CA SER A 199 -28.36 1.18 0.32
C SER A 199 -27.16 2.12 0.28
N THR A 200 -26.72 2.56 1.47
CA THR A 200 -25.49 3.35 1.65
C THR A 200 -24.35 2.52 2.24
N MET A 201 -23.14 3.02 2.05
CA MET A 201 -21.91 2.43 2.54
C MET A 201 -21.14 3.46 3.37
N TRP A 202 -20.69 3.10 4.57
CA TRP A 202 -19.82 3.97 5.35
C TRP A 202 -18.47 4.16 4.65
N ILE A 203 -17.96 5.38 4.73
CA ILE A 203 -16.62 5.74 4.25
C ILE A 203 -15.90 6.49 5.35
N ASP A 204 -14.61 6.71 5.16
CA ASP A 204 -13.79 7.41 6.12
C ASP A 204 -14.15 8.90 6.28
N GLY A 205 -14.24 9.33 7.53
CA GLY A 205 -14.58 10.69 7.91
C GLY A 205 -15.56 10.74 9.09
N ARG A 206 -15.05 11.12 10.26
CA ARG A 206 -15.83 11.47 11.46
C ARG A 206 -15.64 12.93 11.82
N SER A 207 -16.73 13.66 11.99
CA SER A 207 -16.67 15.07 12.31
C SER A 207 -16.23 15.29 13.77
N TYR A 208 -15.29 16.20 13.98
CA TYR A 208 -14.94 16.72 15.31
C TYR A 208 -15.60 18.08 15.59
N GLU A 209 -16.06 18.75 14.54
CA GLU A 209 -16.91 19.94 14.56
C GLU A 209 -17.70 20.01 13.24
N SER A 210 -18.58 21.00 13.07
CA SER A 210 -19.42 21.11 11.86
C SER A 210 -18.58 21.11 10.57
N LYS A 211 -18.84 20.13 9.68
CA LYS A 211 -18.21 19.98 8.35
C LYS A 211 -16.69 19.78 8.35
N ASN A 212 -16.07 19.51 9.50
CA ASN A 212 -14.64 19.21 9.61
C ASN A 212 -14.44 17.81 10.17
N TYR A 213 -13.68 16.98 9.44
CA TYR A 213 -13.58 15.54 9.69
C TYR A 213 -12.14 15.12 10.01
N ILE A 214 -12.04 14.08 10.84
CA ILE A 214 -10.85 13.26 11.05
C ILE A 214 -11.01 11.98 10.23
N TYR A 215 -9.90 11.45 9.75
CA TYR A 215 -9.83 10.30 8.85
C TYR A 215 -8.90 9.24 9.45
N ASP A 216 -9.29 7.97 9.34
CA ASP A 216 -8.48 6.81 9.69
C ASP A 216 -7.36 6.57 8.63
N ASP A 217 -7.69 6.75 7.35
CA ASP A 217 -6.81 6.51 6.21
C ASP A 217 -6.16 7.81 5.69
N ILE A 218 -4.90 7.98 6.06
CA ILE A 218 -4.07 9.14 5.70
C ILE A 218 -3.86 9.33 4.18
N SER A 219 -4.24 8.37 3.33
CA SER A 219 -3.91 8.36 1.91
C SER A 219 -4.98 8.96 0.98
N HIS A 220 -6.23 9.16 1.42
CA HIS A 220 -7.31 9.68 0.54
C HIS A 220 -7.49 11.21 0.57
N VAL A 221 -6.58 11.94 1.22
CA VAL A 221 -6.52 13.44 1.29
C VAL A 221 -7.79 14.15 1.78
N GLY A 222 -8.63 13.45 2.55
CA GLY A 222 -9.84 14.02 3.13
C GLY A 222 -10.97 14.17 2.12
N THR A 223 -11.68 15.31 2.15
CA THR A 223 -12.92 15.51 1.39
C THR A 223 -12.75 16.17 0.02
N ALA A 224 -11.50 16.43 -0.40
CA ALA A 224 -11.21 17.19 -1.63
C ALA A 224 -11.84 16.57 -2.90
N SER A 225 -12.03 15.25 -2.91
CA SER A 225 -12.55 14.49 -4.03
C SER A 225 -14.01 14.07 -3.86
N TYR A 226 -14.66 14.54 -2.79
CA TYR A 226 -16.02 14.14 -2.47
C TYR A 226 -17.03 14.93 -3.27
N LEU A 227 -18.00 14.22 -3.85
CA LEU A 227 -19.17 14.81 -4.49
C LEU A 227 -20.28 14.95 -3.46
N PHE A 228 -20.24 16.00 -2.65
CA PHE A 228 -21.35 16.32 -1.76
C PHE A 228 -22.58 16.73 -2.57
N GLY A 229 -23.72 16.11 -2.28
CA GLY A 229 -24.99 16.40 -2.95
C GLY A 229 -25.78 17.50 -2.23
N GLY A 230 -26.36 18.44 -2.97
CA GLY A 230 -27.33 19.39 -2.41
C GLY A 230 -26.78 20.25 -1.26
N ASN A 231 -27.31 20.01 -0.05
CA ASN A 231 -26.90 20.73 1.17
C ASN A 231 -25.84 20.00 2.01
N GLU A 232 -25.35 18.85 1.52
CA GLU A 232 -24.34 18.05 2.21
C GLU A 232 -22.96 18.74 2.18
N PRO A 233 -22.10 18.49 3.18
CA PRO A 233 -22.48 17.90 4.46
C PRO A 233 -23.41 18.84 5.24
N ASP A 234 -24.48 18.30 5.83
CA ASP A 234 -25.47 19.03 6.63
C ASP A 234 -25.17 19.02 8.14
N GLY A 235 -24.15 18.28 8.56
CA GLY A 235 -23.72 18.14 9.94
C GLY A 235 -23.44 19.46 10.66
N VAL A 236 -24.18 19.72 11.73
CA VAL A 236 -24.11 20.96 12.54
C VAL A 236 -23.16 20.86 13.74
N GLY A 237 -22.47 19.73 13.92
CA GLY A 237 -21.63 19.50 15.10
C GLY A 237 -20.73 18.27 14.99
N PRO A 238 -20.12 17.84 16.11
CA PRO A 238 -19.28 16.64 16.16
C PRO A 238 -20.10 15.36 15.98
N ASN A 239 -19.40 14.26 15.67
CA ASN A 239 -19.96 12.92 15.51
C ASN A 239 -20.97 12.78 14.35
N TYR A 240 -20.76 13.54 13.28
CA TYR A 240 -21.34 13.24 11.97
C TYR A 240 -20.32 12.43 11.15
N CYS A 241 -20.76 11.33 10.59
CA CYS A 241 -19.93 10.40 9.85
C CYS A 241 -20.34 10.35 8.39
N LEU A 242 -19.35 10.16 7.52
CA LEU A 242 -19.52 10.19 6.08
C LEU A 242 -19.96 8.84 5.53
N PHE A 243 -20.82 8.87 4.52
CA PHE A 243 -21.25 7.68 3.79
C PHE A 243 -21.45 7.99 2.31
N LEU A 244 -21.28 6.97 1.48
CA LEU A 244 -21.65 7.00 0.06
C LEU A 244 -23.16 6.77 -0.07
N GLU A 245 -23.86 7.80 -0.50
CA GLU A 245 -25.32 7.86 -0.60
C GLU A 245 -25.88 6.98 -1.74
N TYR A 246 -27.20 6.78 -1.76
CA TYR A 246 -27.89 6.08 -2.85
C TYR A 246 -27.76 6.79 -4.22
N ASN A 247 -27.84 8.13 -4.21
CA ASN A 247 -27.72 8.98 -5.40
C ASN A 247 -26.27 9.04 -5.92
N ASN A 248 -25.34 8.33 -5.27
CA ASN A 248 -23.91 8.28 -5.56
C ASN A 248 -23.12 9.54 -5.16
N GLY A 249 -23.74 10.46 -4.43
CA GLY A 249 -23.06 11.52 -3.71
C GLY A 249 -22.49 11.03 -2.38
N ILE A 250 -21.80 11.92 -1.67
CA ILE A 250 -21.37 11.72 -0.30
C ILE A 250 -22.22 12.62 0.60
N GLY A 251 -22.72 12.04 1.69
CA GLY A 251 -23.51 12.73 2.70
C GLY A 251 -22.96 12.49 4.09
N ASP A 252 -23.51 13.19 5.07
CA ASP A 252 -23.18 12.98 6.48
C ASP A 252 -24.41 12.86 7.38
N LYS A 253 -24.27 12.00 8.40
CA LYS A 253 -25.29 11.78 9.44
C LYS A 253 -24.62 11.51 10.75
N LEU A 254 -25.36 11.67 11.85
CA LEU A 254 -24.84 11.26 13.16
C LEU A 254 -24.31 9.82 13.08
N CYS A 255 -23.10 9.58 13.57
CA CYS A 255 -22.43 8.28 13.49
C CYS A 255 -23.23 7.13 14.13
N LYS A 256 -24.17 7.48 15.03
CA LYS A 256 -25.08 6.57 15.73
C LYS A 256 -26.48 6.48 15.12
N ASP A 257 -26.78 7.25 14.07
CA ASP A 257 -28.09 7.24 13.43
C ASP A 257 -28.19 6.04 12.48
N LEU A 258 -29.26 5.27 12.67
CA LEU A 258 -29.49 3.92 12.16
C LEU A 258 -30.51 3.88 11.02
N GLY A 259 -30.93 5.04 10.49
CA GLY A 259 -32.04 5.15 9.53
C GLY A 259 -32.07 3.96 8.57
N SER A 260 -33.26 3.41 8.31
CA SER A 260 -33.47 2.08 7.70
C SER A 260 -32.80 1.80 6.35
N SER A 261 -32.18 2.80 5.74
CA SER A 261 -31.48 2.72 4.46
C SER A 261 -29.96 2.90 4.57
N TYR A 262 -29.42 3.16 5.77
CA TYR A 262 -28.02 3.55 5.94
C TYR A 262 -27.13 2.42 6.47
N GLY A 263 -25.90 2.38 5.97
CA GLY A 263 -24.81 1.60 6.56
C GLY A 263 -24.97 0.09 6.37
N ARG A 264 -24.98 -0.41 5.14
CA ARG A 264 -24.95 -1.86 4.84
C ARG A 264 -23.56 -2.48 4.91
N GLY A 265 -22.54 -1.64 4.98
CA GLY A 265 -21.15 -2.04 4.97
C GLY A 265 -20.26 -0.82 4.92
N ALA A 266 -19.02 -1.06 4.55
CA ALA A 266 -17.98 -0.05 4.50
C ALA A 266 -16.97 -0.29 3.38
N PHE A 267 -16.32 0.78 2.96
CA PHE A 267 -15.08 0.70 2.18
C PHE A 267 -13.90 0.70 3.14
N CYS A 268 -13.06 -0.32 3.04
CA CYS A 268 -11.97 -0.58 3.96
C CYS A 268 -10.63 -0.52 3.24
N ARG A 269 -9.65 0.14 3.84
CA ARG A 269 -8.25 -0.08 3.47
C ARG A 269 -7.80 -1.38 4.13
N VAL A 270 -7.16 -2.24 3.35
CA VAL A 270 -6.66 -3.54 3.84
C VAL A 270 -5.17 -3.66 3.60
N ARG A 271 -4.51 -4.49 4.41
CA ARG A 271 -3.07 -4.73 4.27
C ARG A 271 -2.81 -5.54 3.01
N PRO A 272 -1.80 -5.16 2.20
CA PRO A 272 -1.23 -6.07 1.21
C PRO A 272 -0.80 -7.38 1.88
N ILE A 273 -0.92 -8.49 1.16
CA ILE A 273 -0.49 -9.81 1.61
C ILE A 273 0.87 -10.15 0.99
N PRO A 274 1.77 -10.83 1.73
CA PRO A 274 3.00 -11.35 1.15
C PRO A 274 2.72 -12.27 -0.04
N VAL A 275 3.62 -12.23 -1.02
CA VAL A 275 3.67 -13.19 -2.13
C VAL A 275 4.48 -14.41 -1.73
#